data_AF-A0A7I4Z0M1-F1
#
_entry.id   AF-A0A7I4Z0M1-F1
#
_cell.length_a   1.000
_cell.length_b   1.000
_cell.length_c   1.000
_cell.angle_alpha   90.00
_cell.angle_beta   90.00
_cell.angle_gamma   90.00
#
_symmetry.space_group_name_H-M   'P 1'
#
loop_
_entity.id
_entity.type
_entity.pdbx_description
1 polymer ?
#
loop_
_entity_poly.entity_id
_entity_poly.type
_entity_poly.pdbx_seq_one_letter_code
_entity_poly.pdbx_strand_id
1 'polypeptide(L)'
;MISMYKTSFEDRTYFLYWLPDPKIIGVCNGVNEIYELAVSEKQRAEFVNVSETILPSIWRESMAKKLFSISSISSKSQCIVSFTTKRTFALKVNKDLHRLAYIMEEMLKCIEKLSADNSQQKLPKVKKTVSEVPVKRRKAAVRGIQWDEE
;
A
#
# COMPACT_ATOMS: atom_id res chain seq x y z
N MET A 1 0.24 1.17 8.93
CA MET A 1 0.75 1.96 7.80
C MET A 1 -0.40 2.77 7.24
N ILE A 2 -0.25 4.09 7.16
CA ILE A 2 -1.21 4.96 6.49
C ILE A 2 -1.43 4.48 5.05
N SER A 3 -2.66 4.61 4.54
CA SER A 3 -2.97 4.40 3.13
C SER A 3 -3.52 5.68 2.56
N MET A 4 -3.02 6.14 1.42
CA MET A 4 -3.46 7.39 0.80
C MET A 4 -3.42 7.27 -0.72
N TYR A 5 -4.39 7.89 -1.40
CA TYR A 5 -4.34 8.06 -2.85
C TYR A 5 -4.95 9.38 -3.30
N LYS A 6 -4.43 9.88 -4.42
CA LYS A 6 -4.97 11.04 -5.13
C LYS A 6 -6.33 10.68 -5.75
N THR A 7 -7.28 11.59 -5.61
CA THR A 7 -8.62 11.55 -6.24
C THR A 7 -9.00 12.97 -6.69
N SER A 8 -10.12 13.11 -7.41
CA SER A 8 -10.62 14.39 -7.90
C SER A 8 -12.12 14.53 -7.72
N PHE A 9 -12.59 15.75 -7.48
CA PHE A 9 -14.00 16.11 -7.38
C PHE A 9 -14.18 17.56 -7.86
N GLU A 10 -15.11 17.82 -8.77
CA GLU A 10 -15.36 19.16 -9.35
C GLU A 10 -14.07 19.87 -9.79
N ASP A 11 -13.24 19.18 -10.59
CA ASP A 11 -11.94 19.65 -11.10
C ASP A 11 -10.87 19.98 -10.04
N ARG A 12 -11.15 19.74 -8.76
CA ARG A 12 -10.17 19.90 -7.67
C ARG A 12 -9.53 18.57 -7.32
N THR A 13 -8.24 18.63 -6.98
CA THR A 13 -7.48 17.47 -6.49
C THR A 13 -7.65 17.32 -4.99
N TYR A 14 -7.90 16.10 -4.55
CA TYR A 14 -7.93 15.72 -3.14
C TYR A 14 -7.11 14.46 -2.89
N PHE A 15 -6.82 14.20 -1.63
CA PHE A 15 -6.19 12.98 -1.13
C PHE A 15 -7.14 12.31 -0.16
N LEU A 16 -7.57 11.10 -0.48
CA LEU A 16 -8.32 10.25 0.43
C LEU A 16 -7.33 9.37 1.19
N TYR A 17 -7.45 9.32 2.51
CA TYR A 17 -6.54 8.58 3.36
C TYR A 17 -7.22 7.78 4.47
N TRP A 18 -6.49 6.78 4.95
CA TRP A 18 -6.82 5.95 6.10
C TRP A 18 -5.65 5.94 7.07
N LEU A 19 -5.90 6.39 8.30
CA LEU A 19 -4.99 6.31 9.44
C LEU A 19 -5.41 5.09 10.30
N PRO A 20 -4.66 3.98 10.27
CA PRO A 20 -5.03 2.78 11.03
C PRO A 20 -5.00 2.99 12.55
N ASP A 21 -4.16 3.92 13.01
CA ASP A 21 -4.13 4.45 14.36
C ASP A 21 -4.13 5.99 14.19
N PRO A 22 -5.21 6.71 14.55
CA PRO A 22 -6.28 6.35 15.50
C PRO A 22 -7.60 5.85 14.87
N LYS A 23 -7.55 5.07 13.77
CA LYS A 23 -8.74 4.56 13.04
C LYS A 23 -9.59 5.67 12.38
N ILE A 24 -8.94 6.54 11.61
CA ILE A 24 -9.59 7.68 10.92
C ILE A 24 -9.58 7.49 9.40
N ILE A 25 -10.73 7.67 8.77
CA ILE A 25 -10.83 7.91 7.33
C ILE A 25 -10.96 9.42 7.09
N GLY A 26 -10.25 9.92 6.09
CA GLY A 26 -10.23 11.35 5.82
C GLY A 26 -10.01 11.71 4.36
N VAL A 27 -10.31 12.97 4.06
CA VAL A 27 -10.09 13.62 2.77
C VAL A 27 -9.41 14.96 3.04
N CYS A 28 -8.35 15.28 2.30
CA CYS A 28 -7.74 16.61 2.36
C CYS A 28 -7.37 17.16 0.98
N ASN A 29 -7.30 18.48 0.84
CA ASN A 29 -6.84 19.15 -0.39
C ASN A 29 -5.32 19.41 -0.41
N GLY A 30 -4.60 19.01 0.65
CA GLY A 30 -3.16 19.27 0.80
C GLY A 30 -2.79 20.70 1.22
N VAL A 31 -3.77 21.54 1.55
CA VAL A 31 -3.55 22.94 1.94
C VAL A 31 -4.17 23.24 3.31
N ASN A 32 -5.51 23.25 3.39
CA ASN A 32 -6.24 23.66 4.59
C ASN A 32 -7.65 23.06 4.70
N GLU A 33 -8.13 22.35 3.69
CA GLU A 33 -9.42 21.67 3.76
C GLU A 33 -9.17 20.21 4.16
N ILE A 34 -9.65 19.85 5.34
CA ILE A 34 -9.53 18.50 5.90
C ILE A 34 -10.90 18.08 6.40
N TYR A 35 -11.32 16.88 6.01
CA TYR A 35 -12.54 16.25 6.47
C TYR A 35 -12.19 14.88 7.04
N GLU A 36 -12.67 14.55 8.23
CA GLU A 36 -12.34 13.30 8.91
C GLU A 36 -13.55 12.68 9.60
N LEU A 37 -13.45 11.36 9.77
CA LEU A 37 -14.35 10.58 10.60
C LEU A 37 -13.54 9.49 11.31
N ALA A 38 -13.61 9.47 12.64
CA ALA A 38 -13.16 8.33 13.42
C ALA A 38 -14.19 7.20 13.25
N VAL A 39 -13.73 6.02 12.82
CA VAL A 39 -14.59 4.86 12.57
C VAL A 39 -14.15 3.69 13.44
N SER A 40 -15.08 3.18 14.23
CA SER A 40 -14.82 2.00 15.06
C SER A 40 -14.64 0.74 14.20
N GLU A 41 -14.08 -0.30 14.80
CA GLU A 41 -13.92 -1.58 14.12
C GLU A 41 -15.24 -2.19 13.68
N LYS A 42 -16.22 -2.17 14.60
CA LYS A 42 -17.60 -2.57 14.33
C LYS A 42 -18.23 -1.78 13.18
N GLN A 43 -18.11 -0.45 13.19
CA GLN A 43 -18.64 0.40 12.11
C GLN A 43 -18.02 0.04 10.75
N ARG A 44 -16.71 -0.23 10.71
CA ARG A 44 -16.04 -0.64 9.47
C ARG A 44 -16.49 -2.02 9.01
N ALA A 45 -16.57 -2.99 9.91
CA ALA A 45 -17.04 -4.35 9.61
C ALA A 45 -18.46 -4.33 9.03
N GLU A 46 -19.37 -3.59 9.68
CA GLU A 46 -20.73 -3.36 9.19
C GLU A 46 -20.72 -2.65 7.83
N PHE A 47 -19.87 -1.64 7.65
CA PHE A 47 -19.78 -0.83 6.44
C PHE A 47 -19.23 -1.58 5.22
N VAL A 48 -18.35 -2.57 5.37
CA VAL A 48 -17.92 -3.44 4.25
C VAL A 48 -18.66 -4.79 4.22
N ASN A 49 -19.55 -5.05 5.17
CA ASN A 49 -20.33 -6.29 5.29
C ASN A 49 -19.46 -7.55 5.47
N VAL A 50 -18.47 -7.47 6.35
CA VAL A 50 -17.55 -8.58 6.64
C VAL A 50 -17.38 -8.77 8.15
N SER A 51 -16.89 -9.93 8.57
CA SER A 51 -16.52 -10.16 9.96
C SER A 51 -15.28 -9.36 10.36
N GLU A 52 -15.15 -9.06 11.65
CA GLU A 52 -13.99 -8.35 12.21
C GLU A 52 -12.67 -9.09 11.93
N THR A 53 -12.70 -10.43 11.84
CA THR A 53 -11.53 -11.27 11.57
C THR A 53 -10.88 -11.01 10.21
N ILE A 54 -11.67 -10.74 9.16
CA ILE A 54 -11.15 -10.49 7.80
C ILE A 54 -11.12 -9.00 7.46
N LEU A 55 -11.72 -8.16 8.30
CA LEU A 55 -11.81 -6.72 8.09
C LEU A 55 -10.45 -6.06 7.78
N PRO A 56 -9.33 -6.34 8.49
CA PRO A 56 -8.06 -5.68 8.18
C PRO A 56 -7.58 -5.90 6.75
N SER A 57 -7.77 -7.11 6.21
CA SER A 57 -7.38 -7.48 4.85
C SER A 57 -8.30 -6.82 3.82
N ILE A 58 -9.61 -6.92 4.01
CA ILE A 58 -10.62 -6.34 3.10
C ILE A 58 -10.52 -4.82 3.06
N TRP A 59 -10.32 -4.19 4.20
CA TRP A 59 -10.17 -2.73 4.29
C TRP A 59 -8.91 -2.24 3.59
N ARG A 60 -7.78 -2.93 3.79
CA ARG A 60 -6.52 -2.62 3.12
C ARG A 60 -6.65 -2.77 1.60
N GLU A 61 -7.24 -3.86 1.15
CA GLU A 61 -7.49 -4.11 -0.27
C GLU A 61 -8.41 -3.04 -0.88
N SER A 62 -9.45 -2.63 -0.14
CA SER A 62 -10.37 -1.57 -0.56
C SER A 62 -9.66 -0.24 -0.78
N MET A 63 -8.75 0.14 0.12
CA MET A 63 -7.92 1.34 -0.03
C MET A 63 -6.95 1.21 -1.21
N ALA A 64 -6.29 0.05 -1.37
CA ALA A 64 -5.35 -0.20 -2.46
C ALA A 64 -6.01 -0.15 -3.84
N LYS A 65 -7.23 -0.69 -3.95
CA LYS A 65 -8.06 -0.67 -5.16
C LYS A 65 -8.81 0.66 -5.36
N LYS A 66 -8.61 1.65 -4.48
CA LYS A 66 -9.24 2.97 -4.54
C LYS A 66 -10.77 2.90 -4.62
N LEU A 67 -11.39 2.00 -3.85
CA LEU A 67 -12.85 1.78 -3.89
C LEU A 67 -13.68 2.88 -3.23
N PHE A 68 -13.01 3.82 -2.56
CA PHE A 68 -13.67 5.00 -2.00
C PHE A 68 -13.56 6.19 -2.96
N SER A 69 -14.66 6.91 -3.16
CA SER A 69 -14.73 8.12 -3.98
C SER A 69 -15.43 9.25 -3.24
N ILE A 70 -15.12 10.48 -3.61
CA ILE A 70 -15.84 11.65 -3.10
C ILE A 70 -17.13 11.78 -3.91
N SER A 71 -18.28 11.82 -3.23
CA SER A 71 -19.59 11.98 -3.88
C SER A 71 -20.20 13.37 -3.69
N SER A 72 -19.83 14.06 -2.62
CA SER A 72 -20.27 15.44 -2.38
C SER A 72 -19.32 16.15 -1.42
N ILE A 73 -19.07 17.43 -1.67
CA ILE A 73 -18.38 18.31 -0.73
C ILE A 73 -19.27 19.52 -0.47
N SER A 74 -19.63 19.73 0.79
CA SER A 74 -20.19 20.99 1.26
C SER A 74 -19.06 21.77 1.91
N SER A 75 -18.68 22.87 1.26
CA SER A 75 -17.64 23.77 1.76
C SER A 75 -17.94 24.16 3.21
N LYS A 76 -16.98 23.94 4.11
CA LYS A 76 -17.05 24.26 5.56
C LYS A 76 -18.07 23.44 6.39
N SER A 77 -18.72 22.42 5.84
CA SER A 77 -19.67 21.58 6.59
C SER A 77 -19.26 20.12 6.63
N GLN A 78 -19.32 19.43 5.49
CA GLN A 78 -19.10 17.99 5.43
C GLN A 78 -18.60 17.53 4.05
N CYS A 79 -17.93 16.40 4.02
CA CYS A 79 -17.56 15.67 2.82
C CYS A 79 -18.22 14.29 2.86
N ILE A 80 -18.88 13.89 1.78
CA ILE A 80 -19.44 12.55 1.65
C ILE A 80 -18.48 11.70 0.83
N VAL A 81 -18.03 10.61 1.45
CA VAL A 81 -17.23 9.58 0.79
C VAL A 81 -18.12 8.38 0.54
N SER A 82 -18.20 7.95 -0.71
CA SER A 82 -18.88 6.73 -1.10
C SER A 82 -17.89 5.57 -1.16
N PHE A 83 -18.31 4.41 -0.70
CA PHE A 83 -17.65 3.14 -0.96
C PHE A 83 -18.49 2.39 -1.98
N THR A 84 -17.95 2.19 -3.17
CA THR A 84 -18.72 1.69 -4.32
C THR A 84 -19.98 2.54 -4.55
N THR A 85 -21.12 1.94 -4.94
CA THR A 85 -22.38 2.64 -5.24
C THR A 85 -23.40 2.64 -4.11
N LYS A 86 -23.13 1.97 -2.97
CA LYS A 86 -24.19 1.63 -2.00
C LYS A 86 -24.06 2.26 -0.62
N ARG A 87 -22.85 2.60 -0.17
CA ARG A 87 -22.60 2.97 1.23
C ARG A 87 -21.76 4.23 1.30
N THR A 88 -22.07 5.11 2.25
CA THR A 88 -21.41 6.41 2.38
C THR A 88 -20.99 6.69 3.81
N PHE A 89 -19.89 7.41 3.96
CA PHE A 89 -19.50 8.07 5.19
C PHE A 89 -19.70 9.58 5.03
N ALA A 90 -20.23 10.21 6.08
CA ALA A 90 -20.24 11.65 6.22
C ALA A 90 -19.07 12.09 7.11
N LEU A 91 -18.08 12.75 6.51
CA LEU A 91 -16.87 13.22 7.17
C LEU A 91 -17.09 14.68 7.58
N LYS A 92 -16.66 15.02 8.80
CA LYS A 92 -16.80 16.38 9.34
C LYS A 92 -15.54 17.18 9.08
N VAL A 93 -15.69 18.50 8.91
CA VAL A 93 -14.54 19.41 8.81
C VAL A 93 -13.67 19.29 10.06
N ASN A 94 -12.37 19.09 9.86
CA ASN A 94 -11.36 19.25 10.90
C ASN A 94 -10.70 20.63 10.74
N LYS A 95 -10.70 21.42 11.83
CA LYS A 95 -10.15 22.78 11.88
C LYS A 95 -8.81 22.88 12.59
N ASP A 96 -8.25 21.75 13.03
CA ASP A 96 -6.95 21.71 13.66
C ASP A 96 -5.85 22.07 12.65
N LEU A 97 -5.14 23.17 12.94
CA LEU A 97 -4.08 23.72 12.09
C LEU A 97 -2.88 22.80 11.97
N HIS A 98 -2.65 21.91 12.94
CA HIS A 98 -1.54 20.96 12.93
C HIS A 98 -1.90 19.64 12.26
N ARG A 99 -3.17 19.46 11.86
CA ARG A 99 -3.65 18.18 11.35
C ARG A 99 -2.99 17.79 10.03
N LEU A 100 -2.77 18.75 9.13
CA LEU A 100 -2.08 18.47 7.87
C LEU A 100 -0.64 18.00 8.12
N ALA A 101 0.08 18.68 9.01
CA ALA A 101 1.45 18.32 9.36
C ALA A 101 1.53 16.89 9.91
N TYR A 102 0.61 16.52 10.80
CA TYR A 102 0.49 15.15 11.31
C TYR A 102 0.27 14.12 10.18
N ILE A 103 -0.66 14.37 9.27
CA ILE A 103 -0.95 13.46 8.14
C ILE A 103 0.29 13.30 7.26
N MET A 104 1.00 14.40 6.97
CA MET A 104 2.23 14.38 6.17
C MET A 104 3.35 13.61 6.87
N GLU A 105 3.51 13.78 8.18
CA GLU A 105 4.51 13.05 8.98
C GLU A 105 4.25 11.54 8.94
N GLU A 106 3.00 11.10 9.10
CA GLU A 106 2.63 9.68 8.99
C GLU A 106 2.87 9.11 7.58
N MET A 107 2.67 9.92 6.53
CA MET A 107 3.03 9.55 5.17
C MET A 107 4.55 9.39 4.99
N LEU A 108 5.34 10.32 5.55
CA LEU A 108 6.80 10.26 5.45
C LEU A 108 7.37 9.03 6.16
N LYS A 109 6.94 8.75 7.39
CA LYS A 109 7.31 7.52 8.13
C LYS A 109 7.02 6.25 7.33
N CYS A 110 5.89 6.24 6.61
CA CYS A 110 5.52 5.13 5.73
C CYS A 110 6.50 4.97 4.55
N ILE A 111 6.85 6.07 3.88
CA ILE A 111 7.80 6.07 2.75
C ILE A 111 9.19 5.63 3.21
N GLU A 112 9.67 6.15 4.34
CA GLU A 112 10.96 5.78 4.93
C GLU A 112 11.05 4.28 5.22
N LYS A 113 9.99 3.72 5.82
CA LYS A 113 9.92 2.28 6.09
C LYS A 113 9.97 1.45 4.80
N LEU A 114 9.19 1.83 3.79
CA LEU A 114 9.20 1.14 2.50
C LEU A 114 10.56 1.24 1.79
N SER A 115 11.25 2.38 1.93
CA SER A 115 12.60 2.56 1.38
C SER A 115 13.65 1.69 2.09
N ALA A 116 13.57 1.57 3.42
CA ALA A 116 14.43 0.71 4.22
C ALA A 116 14.24 -0.77 3.87
N ASP A 117 12.98 -1.23 3.76
CA ASP A 117 12.64 -2.60 3.39
C ASP A 117 13.18 -2.95 1.99
N ASN A 118 13.05 -2.03 1.02
CA ASN A 118 13.59 -2.19 -0.33
C ASN A 118 15.13 -2.23 -0.38
N SER A 119 15.79 -1.50 0.52
CA SER A 119 17.25 -1.49 0.62
C SER A 119 17.79 -2.79 1.22
N GLN A 120 17.07 -3.40 2.16
CA GLN A 120 17.41 -4.72 2.72
C GLN A 120 17.19 -5.87 1.72
N GLN A 121 16.20 -5.77 0.84
CA GLN A 121 15.98 -6.77 -0.22
C GLN A 121 17.07 -6.79 -1.31
N LYS A 122 17.87 -5.72 -1.44
CA LYS A 122 18.96 -5.62 -2.43
C LYS A 122 20.28 -6.28 -2.00
N LEU A 123 20.38 -6.83 -0.79
CA LEU A 123 21.51 -7.69 -0.42
C LEU A 123 21.22 -9.12 -0.90
N PRO A 124 21.87 -9.62 -1.97
CA PRO A 124 21.72 -11.01 -2.33
C PRO A 124 22.21 -11.86 -1.16
N LYS A 125 21.34 -12.76 -0.66
CA LYS A 125 21.79 -13.92 0.11
C LYS A 125 22.89 -14.58 -0.71
N VAL A 126 24.14 -14.42 -0.29
CA VAL A 126 25.30 -15.12 -0.84
C VAL A 126 24.90 -16.58 -0.94
N LYS A 127 24.70 -17.07 -2.16
CA LYS A 127 24.51 -18.50 -2.43
C LYS A 127 25.73 -19.17 -1.81
N LYS A 128 25.53 -19.96 -0.76
CA LYS A 128 26.55 -20.90 -0.27
C LYS A 128 27.05 -21.68 -1.48
N THR A 129 28.29 -21.43 -1.87
CA THR A 129 29.00 -22.22 -2.86
C THR A 129 28.97 -23.67 -2.38
N VAL A 130 28.32 -24.52 -3.17
CA VAL A 130 28.36 -25.97 -3.02
C VAL A 130 29.83 -26.38 -3.07
N SER A 131 30.29 -27.06 -2.02
CA SER A 131 31.62 -27.65 -1.93
C SER A 131 31.92 -28.51 -3.16
N GLU A 132 33.00 -28.18 -3.88
CA GLU A 132 33.58 -29.04 -4.92
C GLU A 132 33.93 -30.40 -4.31
N VAL A 133 33.20 -31.43 -4.74
CA VAL A 133 33.63 -32.82 -4.57
C VAL A 133 34.69 -33.09 -5.64
N PRO A 134 35.89 -33.57 -5.29
CA PRO A 134 36.94 -33.79 -6.27
C PRO A 134 36.59 -35.03 -7.11
N VAL A 135 36.10 -34.82 -8.33
CA VAL A 135 35.92 -35.88 -9.32
C VAL A 135 37.30 -36.25 -9.87
N LYS A 136 37.78 -37.45 -9.53
CA LYS A 136 38.98 -38.06 -10.13
C LYS A 136 38.85 -38.09 -11.65
N ARG A 137 39.60 -37.23 -12.35
CA ARG A 137 39.79 -37.27 -13.81
C ARG A 137 40.34 -38.63 -14.24
N ARG A 138 39.57 -39.41 -15.00
CA ARG A 138 40.12 -40.51 -15.82
C ARG A 138 40.79 -39.91 -17.05
N LYS A 139 42.03 -40.33 -17.31
CA LYS A 139 42.83 -39.96 -18.48
C LYS A 139 42.11 -40.37 -19.77
N ALA A 140 42.03 -39.46 -20.74
CA ALA A 140 41.62 -39.78 -22.11
C ALA A 140 42.74 -40.59 -22.80
N ALA A 141 42.36 -41.65 -23.52
CA ALA A 141 43.27 -42.38 -24.38
C ALA A 141 43.38 -41.66 -25.72
N VAL A 142 44.62 -41.33 -26.10
CA VAL A 142 45.00 -40.83 -27.42
C VAL A 142 45.45 -42.02 -28.27
N ARG A 143 44.92 -42.14 -29.49
CA ARG A 143 45.45 -42.80 -30.71
C ARG A 143 44.33 -42.69 -31.76
N GLY A 144 44.45 -41.96 -32.86
CA GLY A 144 45.46 -42.09 -33.92
C GLY A 144 44.78 -42.81 -35.10
N ILE A 145 44.50 -42.08 -36.18
CA ILE A 145 43.68 -42.44 -37.35
C ILE A 145 44.42 -43.43 -38.27
N GLN A 146 43.70 -44.35 -38.94
CA GLN A 146 44.14 -44.91 -40.24
C GLN A 146 42.92 -45.14 -41.14
N TRP A 147 43.00 -44.62 -42.36
CA TRP A 147 42.07 -44.83 -43.48
C TRP A 147 42.57 -46.04 -44.27
N ASP A 148 41.66 -46.92 -44.69
CA ASP A 148 41.96 -47.93 -45.71
C ASP A 148 41.23 -47.53 -47.01
N GLU A 149 42.01 -47.24 -48.05
CA GLU A 149 41.61 -47.27 -49.46
C GLU A 149 41.81 -48.70 -49.97
N GLU A 150 40.75 -49.32 -50.51
CA GLU A 150 40.72 -50.08 -51.78
C GLU A 150 39.27 -50.49 -52.12
#